data_AF-A0A6N2C087-F1
#
_entry.id   AF-A0A6N2C087-F1
#
_cell.length_a   1.000
_cell.length_b   1.000
_cell.length_c   1.000
_cell.angle_alpha   90.00
_cell.angle_beta   90.00
_cell.angle_gamma   90.00
#
_symmetry.space_group_name_H-M   'P 1'
#
loop_
_entity.id
_entity.type
_entity.pdbx_description
1 polymer ?
#
loop_
_entity_poly.entity_id
_entity_poly.type
_entity_poly.pdbx_seq_one_letter_code
_entity_poly.pdbx_strand_id
1 'polypeptide(L)'
;TIAKGLNTTTWIWNLHLDAHDFDSHTSDLEEISQKVFSAYFSQLSIIFLWLSNMYFHGARFSNYETWLSYPTHIGPSAQVVWPIAYKMSEFIGLIY
;
A
#
# COMPACT_ATOMS: atom_id res chain seq x y z
N THR A 1 -5.57 28.65 6.35
CA THR A 1 -5.31 28.69 4.89
C THR A 1 -3.86 28.33 4.60
N ILE A 2 -3.64 27.12 4.08
CA ILE A 2 -2.34 26.52 3.74
C ILE A 2 -1.79 27.10 2.41
N ALA A 3 -2.64 27.77 1.63
CA ALA A 3 -2.33 28.31 0.29
C ALA A 3 -1.22 29.36 0.22
N LYS A 4 -0.82 29.98 1.34
CA LYS A 4 0.19 31.05 1.37
C LYS A 4 1.65 30.56 1.35
N GLY A 5 1.86 29.24 1.26
CA GLY A 5 3.21 28.64 1.15
C GLY A 5 3.93 28.42 2.48
N LEU A 6 5.12 27.81 2.38
CA LEU A 6 5.92 27.31 3.49
C LEU A 6 6.58 28.46 4.28
N ASN A 7 5.99 28.83 5.42
CA ASN A 7 6.61 29.78 6.36
C ASN A 7 7.27 29.09 7.57
N THR A 8 6.84 27.87 7.91
CA THR A 8 7.40 27.03 8.98
C THR A 8 7.31 25.56 8.57
N THR A 9 8.05 24.67 9.23
CA THR A 9 7.94 23.21 8.99
C THR A 9 6.59 22.63 9.41
N THR A 10 5.88 23.27 10.35
CA THR A 10 4.50 22.93 10.71
C THR A 10 3.56 22.96 9.51
N TRP A 11 3.82 23.83 8.53
CA TRP A 11 3.03 23.88 7.30
C TRP A 11 3.01 22.54 6.55
N ILE A 12 4.12 21.79 6.54
CA ILE A 12 4.20 20.47 5.88
C ILE A 12 3.25 19.48 6.56
N TRP A 13 3.21 19.50 7.90
CA TRP A 13 2.32 18.63 8.66
C TRP A 13 0.86 19.00 8.42
N ASN A 14 0.52 20.30 8.48
CA ASN A 14 -0.84 20.76 8.21
C ASN A 14 -1.29 20.40 6.79
N LEU A 15 -0.38 20.48 5.80
CA LEU A 15 -0.69 20.07 4.43
C LEU A 15 -1.17 18.61 4.33
N HIS A 16 -0.54 17.68 5.06
CA HIS A 16 -0.91 16.27 5.05
C HIS A 16 -2.13 15.98 5.93
N LEU A 17 -2.25 16.66 7.07
CA LEU A 17 -3.37 16.50 8.00
C LEU A 17 -4.69 16.97 7.37
N ASP A 18 -4.68 18.12 6.70
CA ASP A 18 -5.89 18.73 6.16
C ASP A 18 -6.29 18.11 4.79
N ALA A 19 -5.43 17.30 4.16
CA ALA A 19 -5.62 16.78 2.79
C ALA A 19 -6.97 16.08 2.57
N HIS A 20 -7.49 15.40 3.58
CA HIS A 20 -8.78 14.69 3.53
C HIS A 20 -9.89 15.34 4.38
N ASP A 21 -9.62 16.49 4.99
CA ASP A 21 -10.62 17.27 5.72
C ASP A 21 -11.41 18.16 4.74
N PHE A 22 -12.31 17.55 3.97
CA PHE A 22 -13.06 18.25 2.93
C PHE A 22 -13.97 19.37 3.45
N ASP A 23 -14.50 19.23 4.67
CA ASP A 23 -15.35 20.22 5.31
C ASP A 23 -14.55 21.50 5.68
N SER A 24 -13.24 21.36 5.94
CA SER A 24 -12.35 22.51 6.15
C SER A 24 -12.04 23.29 4.86
N HIS A 25 -12.25 22.68 3.69
CA HIS A 25 -11.87 23.24 2.40
C HIS A 25 -12.98 24.05 1.73
N THR A 26 -14.24 23.67 1.95
CA THR A 26 -15.43 24.30 1.35
C THR A 26 -16.63 24.03 2.25
N SER A 27 -17.62 24.91 2.23
CA SER A 27 -18.91 24.68 2.91
C SER A 27 -20.00 24.16 1.97
N ASP A 28 -19.66 23.90 0.70
CA ASP A 28 -20.58 23.38 -0.30
C ASP A 28 -20.75 21.85 -0.15
N LEU A 29 -21.93 21.44 0.30
CA LEU A 29 -22.26 20.03 0.53
C LEU A 29 -22.25 19.21 -0.76
N GLU A 30 -22.56 19.81 -1.91
CA GLU A 30 -22.50 19.11 -3.20
C GLU A 30 -21.05 18.78 -3.56
N GLU A 31 -20.15 19.76 -3.45
CA GLU A 31 -18.72 19.59 -3.71
C GLU A 31 -18.09 18.56 -2.75
N ILE A 32 -18.41 18.65 -1.44
CA ILE A 32 -17.95 17.68 -0.43
C ILE A 32 -18.43 16.26 -0.80
N SER A 33 -19.72 16.11 -1.11
CA SER A 33 -20.31 14.81 -1.45
C SER A 33 -19.66 14.19 -2.69
N GLN A 34 -19.37 14.99 -3.72
CA GLN A 34 -18.68 14.54 -4.93
C GLN A 34 -17.24 14.08 -4.64
N LYS A 35 -16.49 14.82 -3.80
CA LYS A 35 -15.13 14.43 -3.39
C LYS A 35 -15.13 13.13 -2.59
N VAL A 36 -16.05 12.99 -1.63
CA VAL A 36 -16.21 11.77 -0.83
C VAL A 36 -16.54 10.58 -1.74
N PHE A 37 -17.52 10.73 -2.63
CA PHE A 37 -17.90 9.69 -3.59
C PHE A 37 -16.70 9.25 -4.46
N SER A 38 -15.95 10.20 -5.01
CA SER A 38 -14.73 9.92 -5.79
C SER A 38 -13.67 9.18 -4.97
N ALA A 39 -13.45 9.58 -3.71
CA ALA A 39 -12.52 8.93 -2.79
C ALA A 39 -12.89 7.46 -2.52
N TYR A 40 -14.19 7.13 -2.39
CA TYR A 40 -14.64 5.74 -2.28
C TYR A 40 -14.26 4.90 -3.51
N PHE A 41 -14.46 5.42 -4.72
CA PHE A 41 -14.05 4.71 -5.93
C PHE A 41 -12.54 4.51 -6.03
N SER A 42 -11.76 5.53 -5.65
CA SER A 42 -10.30 5.42 -5.58
C SER A 42 -9.85 4.35 -4.58
N GLN A 43 -10.47 4.32 -3.39
CA GLN A 43 -10.20 3.29 -2.38
C GLN A 43 -10.51 1.88 -2.90
N LEU A 44 -11.66 1.70 -3.56
CA LEU A 44 -12.02 0.42 -4.19
C LEU A 44 -11.01 0.03 -5.27
N SER A 45 -10.54 0.97 -6.08
CA SER A 45 -9.52 0.72 -7.10
C SER A 45 -8.21 0.21 -6.50
N ILE A 46 -7.73 0.83 -5.41
CA ILE A 46 -6.53 0.38 -4.70
C ILE A 46 -6.73 -1.02 -4.10
N ILE A 47 -7.90 -1.30 -3.53
CA ILE A 47 -8.25 -2.64 -3.01
C ILE A 47 -8.20 -3.67 -4.14
N PHE A 48 -8.80 -3.40 -5.30
CA PHE A 48 -8.79 -4.33 -6.43
C PHE A 48 -7.39 -4.52 -7.01
N LEU A 49 -6.57 -3.46 -7.07
CA LEU A 49 -5.17 -3.57 -7.48
C LEU A 49 -4.39 -4.46 -6.50
N TRP A 50 -4.58 -4.26 -5.20
CA TRP A 50 -3.95 -5.07 -4.17
C TRP A 50 -4.38 -6.53 -4.26
N LEU A 51 -5.68 -6.81 -4.35
CA LEU A 51 -6.21 -8.17 -4.53
C LEU A 51 -5.69 -8.82 -5.81
N SER A 52 -5.70 -8.10 -6.93
CA SER A 52 -5.15 -8.58 -8.20
C SER A 52 -3.68 -8.98 -8.05
N ASN A 53 -2.89 -8.17 -7.35
CA ASN A 53 -1.50 -8.51 -7.06
C ASN A 53 -1.37 -9.76 -6.16
N MET A 54 -2.25 -9.93 -5.16
CA MET A 54 -2.27 -11.14 -4.33
C MET A 54 -2.52 -12.40 -5.18
N TYR A 55 -3.50 -12.35 -6.09
CA TYR A 55 -3.77 -13.46 -7.02
C TYR A 55 -2.60 -13.70 -7.98
N PHE A 56 -2.01 -12.63 -8.53
CA PHE A 56 -0.89 -12.74 -9.45
C PHE A 56 0.33 -13.39 -8.78
N HIS A 57 0.66 -12.98 -7.56
CA HIS A 57 1.72 -13.58 -6.77
C HIS A 57 1.42 -15.06 -6.45
N GLY A 58 0.18 -15.36 -6.05
CA GLY A 58 -0.29 -16.73 -5.88
C GLY A 58 -0.12 -17.60 -7.14
N ALA A 59 -0.37 -17.05 -8.32
CA ALA A 59 -0.28 -17.79 -9.58
C ALA A 59 1.15 -17.95 -10.12
N ARG A 60 2.07 -17.03 -9.79
CA ARG A 60 3.40 -16.96 -10.43
C ARG A 60 4.58 -17.27 -9.52
N PHE A 61 4.48 -16.95 -8.23
CA PHE A 61 5.61 -16.97 -7.31
C PHE A 61 5.32 -17.78 -6.04
N SER A 62 4.28 -18.62 -6.08
CA SER A 62 3.87 -19.41 -4.93
C SER A 62 4.19 -20.89 -5.06
N ASN A 63 4.13 -21.59 -3.94
CA ASN A 63 4.12 -23.05 -3.87
C ASN A 63 2.70 -23.62 -3.75
N TYR A 64 1.67 -22.91 -4.24
CA TYR A 64 0.26 -23.22 -3.98
C TYR A 64 -0.13 -24.66 -4.31
N GLU A 65 0.24 -25.19 -5.48
CA GLU A 65 -0.11 -26.58 -5.86
C GLU A 65 0.55 -27.62 -4.93
N THR A 66 1.82 -27.39 -4.59
CA THR A 66 2.57 -28.25 -3.68
C THR A 66 2.00 -28.18 -2.27
N TRP A 67 1.70 -26.98 -1.77
CA TRP A 67 1.02 -26.77 -0.50
C TRP A 67 -0.36 -27.46 -0.48
N LEU A 68 -1.15 -27.31 -1.55
CA LEU A 68 -2.47 -27.93 -1.68
C LEU A 68 -2.41 -29.47 -1.60
N SER A 69 -1.35 -30.07 -2.15
CA SER A 69 -1.14 -31.52 -2.11
C SER A 69 -0.74 -32.07 -0.73
N TYR A 70 -0.11 -31.26 0.13
CA TYR A 70 0.35 -31.69 1.46
C TYR A 70 0.34 -30.57 2.52
N PRO A 71 -0.84 -30.05 2.88
CA PRO A 71 -0.97 -28.79 3.60
C PRO A 71 -0.55 -28.85 5.08
N THR A 72 -0.47 -30.05 5.68
CA THR A 72 -0.07 -30.22 7.09
C THR A 72 1.45 -30.25 7.28
N HIS A 73 2.23 -30.38 6.21
CA HIS A 73 3.70 -30.48 6.29
C HIS A 73 4.44 -29.47 5.41
N ILE A 74 3.75 -28.87 4.45
CA ILE A 74 4.31 -27.81 3.60
C ILE A 74 3.73 -26.48 4.06
N GLY A 75 4.60 -25.50 4.35
CA GLY A 75 4.17 -24.14 4.68
C GLY A 75 3.81 -23.36 3.40
N PRO A 76 2.78 -22.49 3.44
CA PRO A 76 2.44 -21.65 2.29
C PRO A 76 3.51 -20.57 2.07
N SER A 77 3.84 -20.31 0.79
CA SER A 77 4.75 -19.23 0.38
C SER A 77 4.28 -18.65 -0.96
N ALA A 78 4.34 -17.31 -1.11
CA ALA A 78 3.95 -16.59 -2.32
C ALA A 78 4.85 -15.36 -2.63
N GLN A 79 5.97 -15.23 -1.90
CA GLN A 79 6.94 -14.16 -2.08
C GLN A 79 8.33 -14.76 -2.27
N VAL A 80 8.97 -14.41 -3.38
CA VAL A 80 10.35 -14.82 -3.69
C VAL A 80 11.24 -13.58 -3.62
N VAL A 81 12.29 -13.66 -2.81
CA VAL A 81 13.28 -12.59 -2.68
C VAL A 81 14.37 -12.78 -3.71
N TRP A 82 14.86 -11.68 -4.26
CA TRP A 82 15.90 -11.70 -5.29
C TRP A 82 17.25 -12.15 -4.72
N PRO A 83 18.05 -12.93 -5.47
CA PRO A 83 19.34 -13.45 -5.00
C PRO A 83 20.36 -12.39 -4.54
N ILE A 84 20.24 -11.14 -5.01
CA ILE A 84 21.17 -10.07 -4.61
C ILE A 84 21.06 -9.70 -3.12
N ALA A 85 19.87 -9.81 -2.52
CA ALA A 85 19.69 -9.56 -1.10
C ALA A 85 20.45 -10.60 -0.25
N TYR A 86 20.47 -11.86 -0.69
CA TYR A 86 21.17 -12.95 -0.02
C TYR A 86 22.69 -12.88 -0.19
N LYS A 87 23.17 -12.50 -1.39
CA LYS A 87 24.60 -12.25 -1.61
C LYS A 87 25.13 -11.10 -0.74
N MET A 88 24.30 -10.09 -0.49
CA MET A 88 24.68 -8.97 0.36
C MET A 88 24.76 -9.38 1.84
N SER A 89 23.87 -10.24 2.34
CA SER A 89 23.91 -10.77 3.72
C SER A 89 25.12 -11.68 3.99
N GLU A 90 25.53 -12.49 3.00
CA GLU A 90 26.78 -13.27 3.08
C GLU A 90 28.02 -12.35 3.05
N PHE A 91 27.99 -11.29 2.23
CA PHE A 91 29.10 -10.33 2.13
C PHE A 91 29.30 -9.48 3.39
N ILE A 92 28.22 -9.16 4.13
CA ILE A 92 28.28 -8.39 5.39
C ILE A 92 28.32 -9.25 6.66
N GLY A 93 28.39 -10.59 6.54
CA GLY A 93 28.58 -11.49 7.67
C GLY A 93 27.43 -11.52 8.69
N LEU A 94 26.20 -11.21 8.29
CA LEU A 94 25.02 -11.13 9.17
C LEU A 94 24.18 -12.42 9.22
N ILE A 95 24.76 -13.57 8.83
CA ILE A 95 24.14 -14.88 9.04
C ILE A 95 25.11 -15.73 9.88
N TYR A 96 24.83 -15.81 11.18
CA TYR A 96 25.22 -16.94 12.04
C TYR A 96 23.99 -17.83 12.21
#